data_AF-A0A7Y4YFX9-F1
#
_entry.id   AF-A0A7Y4YFX9-F1
#
_cell.length_a   1.000
_cell.length_b   1.000
_cell.length_c   1.000
_cell.angle_alpha   90.00
_cell.angle_beta   90.00
_cell.angle_gamma   90.00
#
_symmetry.space_group_name_H-M   'P 1'
#
loop_
_entity.id
_entity.type
_entity.pdbx_description
1 polymer ?
#
loop_
_entity_poly.entity_id
_entity_poly.type
_entity_poly.pdbx_seq_one_letter_code
_entity_poly.pdbx_strand_id
1 'polypeptide(L)'
;MKNFTSFSYMKKLLPACFLLIFMLAAQAQVPVVSGGLGQTNANPNNGANGGAASGLGCGGGGANFYGGNGGDGLYGGGGGGAAGLNAINMIGGNGGQGVLVVAFYNGASYLNTIVYQNGTSLTVGALANSVKVWAIGAGGGGAGSTANDGTVGGGGGAGGVAYITKTVIPGENITYSLGTGGTGGIDASNGNNGSSTTAIVGGTTYYCRRRCRRRIQ
;
A
#
# COMPACT_ATOMS: atom_id res chain seq x y z
N MET A 1 30.48 44.37 52.00
CA MET A 1 29.73 44.07 50.75
C MET A 1 30.56 43.09 49.93
N LYS A 2 30.14 41.81 49.83
CA LYS A 2 30.85 40.77 49.07
C LYS A 2 30.08 40.49 47.77
N ASN A 3 30.69 40.80 46.63
CA ASN A 3 30.11 40.59 45.30
C ASN A 3 30.19 39.11 44.92
N PHE A 4 29.04 38.51 44.58
CA PHE A 4 28.94 37.12 44.13
C PHE A 4 29.24 36.99 42.62
N THR A 5 30.30 36.28 42.29
CA THR A 5 30.66 35.83 40.94
C THR A 5 29.94 34.51 40.61
N SER A 6 28.75 34.57 40.01
CA SER A 6 27.93 33.37 39.70
C SER A 6 27.73 33.11 38.20
N PHE A 7 28.22 33.95 37.29
CA PHE A 7 27.81 33.88 35.88
C PHE A 7 28.62 32.92 34.98
N SER A 8 29.72 32.33 35.47
CA SER A 8 30.62 31.51 34.63
C SER A 8 30.24 30.04 34.49
N TYR A 9 29.35 29.49 35.31
CA TYR A 9 29.03 28.06 35.28
C TYR A 9 27.91 27.66 34.29
N MET A 10 27.04 28.59 33.88
CA MET A 10 25.92 28.28 32.98
C MET A 10 26.30 28.13 31.50
N LYS A 11 27.46 28.66 31.06
CA LYS A 11 27.87 28.57 29.64
C LYS A 11 28.45 27.21 29.23
N LYS A 12 28.84 26.36 30.20
CA LYS A 12 29.45 25.04 29.92
C LYS A 12 28.47 23.86 29.95
N LEU A 13 27.25 24.04 30.46
CA LEU A 13 26.24 22.97 30.55
C LEU A 13 25.27 22.91 29.36
N LEU A 14 25.15 24.00 28.59
CA LEU A 14 24.25 24.05 27.43
C LEU A 14 24.61 23.11 26.27
N PRO A 15 25.89 22.86 25.91
CA PRO A 15 26.22 21.98 24.79
C PRO A 15 26.14 20.49 25.14
N ALA A 16 26.23 20.11 26.42
CA ALA A 16 26.10 18.70 26.83
C ALA A 16 24.63 18.22 26.84
N CYS A 17 23.68 19.12 27.12
CA CYS A 17 22.25 18.81 27.08
C CYS A 17 21.71 18.67 25.64
N PHE A 18 22.38 19.30 24.66
CA PHE A 18 22.03 19.20 23.24
C PHE A 18 22.57 17.92 22.55
N LEU A 19 23.53 17.24 23.17
CA LEU A 19 24.16 16.03 22.60
C LEU A 19 23.45 14.72 23.01
N LEU A 20 22.51 14.77 23.96
CA LEU A 20 21.84 13.57 24.51
C LEU A 20 20.44 13.29 23.95
N ILE A 21 19.99 14.04 22.92
CA ILE A 21 18.65 13.87 22.31
C ILE A 21 18.75 13.37 20.85
N PHE A 22 19.88 12.77 20.47
CA PHE A 22 19.99 11.96 19.25
C PHE A 22 19.94 10.46 19.59
N MET A 23 18.99 10.05 20.43
CA MET A 23 18.58 8.64 20.43
C MET A 23 17.69 8.41 19.23
N LEU A 24 18.25 7.72 18.23
CA LEU A 24 17.56 7.24 17.04
C LEU A 24 16.22 6.61 17.42
N ALA A 25 15.13 7.30 17.14
CA ALA A 25 13.83 6.67 16.97
C ALA A 25 13.88 5.90 15.65
N ALA A 26 14.40 4.67 15.70
CA ALA A 26 14.15 3.69 14.66
C ALA A 26 12.66 3.35 14.71
N GLN A 27 11.84 4.05 13.93
CA GLN A 27 10.43 3.68 13.81
C GLN A 27 10.35 2.32 13.12
N ALA A 28 9.58 1.42 13.75
CA ALA A 28 9.31 0.09 13.24
C ALA A 28 8.82 0.17 11.80
N GLN A 29 9.58 -0.44 10.88
CA GLN A 29 9.14 -0.68 9.52
C GLN A 29 7.80 -1.42 9.59
N VAL A 30 6.75 -0.87 8.96
CA VAL A 30 5.47 -1.59 8.83
C VAL A 30 5.80 -2.90 8.11
N PRO A 31 5.58 -4.07 8.74
CA PRO A 31 5.96 -5.34 8.12
C PRO A 31 5.21 -5.50 6.81
N VAL A 32 5.96 -5.80 5.73
CA VAL A 32 5.38 -6.27 4.48
C VAL A 32 4.90 -7.69 4.76
N VAL A 33 3.61 -7.85 5.04
CA VAL A 33 3.01 -9.16 5.25
C VAL A 33 2.84 -9.83 3.89
N SER A 34 3.10 -11.15 3.82
CA SER A 34 2.89 -11.93 2.60
C SER A 34 1.41 -11.91 2.18
N GLY A 35 1.14 -12.18 0.90
CA GLY A 35 -0.21 -12.31 0.36
C GLY A 35 -1.10 -13.23 1.21
N GLY A 36 -2.42 -13.06 1.06
CA GLY A 36 -3.38 -13.99 1.64
C GLY A 36 -2.99 -15.41 1.26
N LEU A 37 -2.95 -16.32 2.25
CA LEU A 37 -2.60 -17.70 1.97
C LEU A 37 -3.64 -18.28 1.00
N GLY A 38 -3.17 -18.89 -0.08
CA GLY A 38 -4.01 -19.84 -0.82
C GLY A 38 -4.37 -20.96 0.14
N GLN A 39 -5.64 -21.40 0.15
CA GLN A 39 -6.02 -22.53 0.98
C GLN A 39 -5.27 -23.78 0.52
N THR A 40 -4.43 -24.32 1.39
CA THR A 40 -3.66 -25.57 1.17
C THR A 40 -4.48 -26.81 1.47
N ASN A 41 -5.74 -26.66 1.86
CA ASN A 41 -6.52 -27.77 2.35
C ASN A 41 -6.95 -28.64 1.16
N ALA A 42 -6.17 -29.69 0.90
CA ALA A 42 -6.42 -30.75 -0.09
C ALA A 42 -7.68 -31.59 0.22
N ASN A 43 -8.65 -31.01 0.94
CA ASN A 43 -9.94 -31.60 1.18
C ASN A 43 -10.75 -31.47 -0.12
N PRO A 44 -11.18 -32.58 -0.74
CA PRO A 44 -11.95 -32.59 -2.00
C PRO A 44 -13.34 -31.94 -1.87
N ASN A 45 -13.70 -31.44 -0.68
CA ASN A 45 -14.97 -30.75 -0.46
C ASN A 45 -14.92 -29.34 -1.06
N ASN A 46 -15.43 -29.28 -2.29
CA ASN A 46 -15.71 -28.15 -3.17
C ASN A 46 -16.10 -26.78 -2.52
N GLY A 47 -15.22 -26.06 -1.83
CA GLY A 47 -15.61 -24.76 -1.27
C GLY A 47 -14.52 -23.90 -0.61
N ALA A 48 -13.25 -24.19 -0.87
CA ALA A 48 -12.14 -23.49 -0.20
C ALA A 48 -11.83 -22.15 -0.88
N ASN A 49 -12.53 -21.08 -0.44
CA ASN A 49 -12.24 -19.70 -0.84
C ASN A 49 -10.80 -19.30 -0.47
N GLY A 50 -10.15 -18.53 -1.33
CA GLY A 50 -8.84 -17.94 -1.04
C GLY A 50 -8.91 -16.96 0.11
N GLY A 51 -7.87 -16.94 0.97
CA GLY A 51 -7.80 -16.00 2.08
C GLY A 51 -7.59 -14.56 1.59
N ALA A 52 -8.24 -13.59 2.22
CA ALA A 52 -7.96 -12.19 1.95
C ALA A 52 -6.52 -11.83 2.33
N ALA A 53 -5.98 -10.84 1.64
CA ALA A 53 -4.70 -10.22 1.93
C ALA A 53 -4.68 -9.54 3.31
N SER A 54 -3.54 -9.59 4.02
CA SER A 54 -3.38 -9.06 5.40
C SER A 54 -2.33 -7.95 5.55
N GLY A 55 -1.62 -7.58 4.47
CA GLY A 55 -0.59 -6.54 4.45
C GLY A 55 -0.64 -5.60 3.25
N LEU A 56 0.13 -4.51 3.33
CA LEU A 56 0.18 -3.52 2.25
C LEU A 56 0.76 -4.12 0.97
N GLY A 57 0.02 -3.98 -0.13
CA GLY A 57 0.42 -4.46 -1.46
C GLY A 57 0.50 -5.96 -1.61
N CYS A 58 -0.04 -6.72 -0.66
CA CYS A 58 -0.07 -8.16 -0.76
C CYS A 58 -1.34 -8.62 -1.51
N GLY A 59 -1.19 -9.52 -2.48
CA GLY A 59 -2.33 -10.10 -3.22
C GLY A 59 -3.18 -11.01 -2.34
N GLY A 60 -4.46 -11.14 -2.67
CA GLY A 60 -5.34 -12.13 -2.08
C GLY A 60 -4.93 -13.55 -2.50
N GLY A 61 -5.20 -14.52 -1.63
CA GLY A 61 -4.92 -15.93 -1.89
C GLY A 61 -5.81 -16.45 -3.01
N GLY A 62 -5.29 -17.33 -3.86
CA GLY A 62 -6.12 -18.09 -4.79
C GLY A 62 -7.03 -19.07 -4.05
N ALA A 63 -8.17 -19.40 -4.65
CA ALA A 63 -8.96 -20.55 -4.22
C ALA A 63 -8.21 -21.87 -4.47
N ASN A 64 -8.65 -22.95 -3.84
CA ASN A 64 -8.09 -24.27 -4.12
C ASN A 64 -8.56 -24.81 -5.49
N PHE A 65 -7.83 -25.79 -6.03
CA PHE A 65 -8.13 -26.45 -7.30
C PHE A 65 -9.59 -26.95 -7.38
N TYR A 66 -10.12 -27.42 -6.24
CA TYR A 66 -11.48 -27.93 -6.13
C TYR A 66 -12.55 -26.88 -5.76
N GLY A 67 -12.29 -25.58 -5.83
CA GLY A 67 -13.36 -24.56 -5.75
C GLY A 67 -13.19 -23.48 -4.68
N GLY A 68 -13.97 -22.42 -4.85
CA GLY A 68 -14.03 -21.23 -3.98
C GLY A 68 -13.79 -19.92 -4.74
N ASN A 69 -14.27 -18.80 -4.20
CA ASN A 69 -13.93 -17.48 -4.72
C ASN A 69 -12.47 -17.14 -4.37
N GLY A 70 -11.82 -16.37 -5.23
CA GLY A 70 -10.49 -15.84 -4.91
C GLY A 70 -10.54 -14.86 -3.74
N GLY A 71 -9.48 -14.84 -2.94
CA GLY A 71 -9.36 -13.87 -1.85
C GLY A 71 -9.15 -12.45 -2.38
N ASP A 72 -9.70 -11.46 -1.69
CA ASP A 72 -9.48 -10.06 -2.08
C ASP A 72 -8.05 -9.61 -1.78
N GLY A 73 -7.52 -8.73 -2.63
CA GLY A 73 -6.31 -7.98 -2.33
C GLY A 73 -6.54 -6.92 -1.26
N LEU A 74 -5.48 -6.51 -0.55
CA LEU A 74 -5.56 -5.45 0.46
C LEU A 74 -5.08 -4.11 -0.11
N TYR A 75 -5.28 -3.05 0.66
CA TYR A 75 -4.67 -1.74 0.50
C TYR A 75 -3.22 -1.79 -0.02
N GLY A 76 -2.89 -0.92 -0.97
CA GLY A 76 -1.58 -0.91 -1.62
C GLY A 76 -1.48 -1.79 -2.85
N GLY A 77 -2.62 -2.14 -3.44
CA GLY A 77 -2.63 -2.75 -4.76
C GLY A 77 -2.44 -4.26 -4.76
N GLY A 78 -2.83 -4.99 -3.72
CA GLY A 78 -2.90 -6.44 -3.82
C GLY A 78 -3.79 -6.88 -4.99
N GLY A 79 -3.36 -7.85 -5.81
CA GLY A 79 -4.25 -8.46 -6.80
C GLY A 79 -5.26 -9.41 -6.15
N GLY A 80 -6.43 -9.61 -6.74
CA GLY A 80 -7.40 -10.61 -6.25
C GLY A 80 -7.00 -12.04 -6.62
N GLY A 81 -7.38 -13.03 -5.81
CA GLY A 81 -7.13 -14.44 -6.10
C GLY A 81 -7.94 -14.96 -7.28
N ALA A 82 -7.48 -16.03 -7.91
CA ALA A 82 -8.29 -16.77 -8.89
C ALA A 82 -9.41 -17.55 -8.19
N ALA A 83 -10.53 -17.75 -8.89
CA ALA A 83 -11.59 -18.66 -8.46
C ALA A 83 -11.26 -20.12 -8.79
N GLY A 84 -11.83 -21.07 -8.04
CA GLY A 84 -11.68 -22.52 -8.27
C GLY A 84 -12.80 -23.13 -9.14
N LEU A 85 -12.75 -24.45 -9.36
CA LEU A 85 -13.44 -25.16 -10.44
C LEU A 85 -14.79 -25.84 -10.10
N ASN A 86 -15.47 -25.51 -9.00
CA ASN A 86 -16.57 -26.37 -8.52
C ASN A 86 -17.98 -26.08 -9.08
N ALA A 87 -18.20 -24.95 -9.74
CA ALA A 87 -19.54 -24.47 -10.07
C ALA A 87 -19.56 -23.48 -11.25
N ILE A 88 -20.76 -23.24 -11.77
CA ILE A 88 -21.07 -22.11 -12.66
C ILE A 88 -21.18 -20.84 -11.80
N ASN A 89 -20.73 -19.71 -12.32
CA ASN A 89 -20.65 -18.38 -11.70
C ASN A 89 -19.59 -18.24 -10.59
N MET A 90 -18.44 -18.91 -10.70
CA MET A 90 -17.36 -18.71 -9.74
C MET A 90 -16.68 -17.35 -9.96
N ILE A 91 -16.48 -16.63 -8.86
CA ILE A 91 -16.04 -15.22 -8.88
C ILE A 91 -14.59 -15.12 -8.40
N GLY A 92 -13.74 -14.49 -9.21
CA GLY A 92 -12.38 -14.14 -8.78
C GLY A 92 -12.39 -13.11 -7.65
N GLY A 93 -11.32 -13.03 -6.87
CA GLY A 93 -11.18 -11.99 -5.84
C GLY A 93 -11.12 -10.60 -6.46
N ASN A 94 -11.59 -9.59 -5.74
CA ASN A 94 -11.37 -8.20 -6.11
C ASN A 94 -9.92 -7.79 -5.83
N GLY A 95 -9.41 -6.88 -6.65
CA GLY A 95 -8.14 -6.22 -6.36
C GLY A 95 -8.28 -5.26 -5.18
N GLY A 96 -7.19 -5.10 -4.43
CA GLY A 96 -7.09 -4.18 -3.31
C GLY A 96 -7.01 -2.72 -3.75
N GLN A 97 -7.50 -1.84 -2.89
CA GLN A 97 -7.51 -0.39 -3.14
C GLN A 97 -6.09 0.19 -3.21
N GLY A 98 -5.93 1.27 -3.96
CA GLY A 98 -4.71 2.07 -3.96
C GLY A 98 -4.58 2.85 -2.66
N VAL A 99 -3.35 3.19 -2.28
CA VAL A 99 -3.07 4.03 -1.10
C VAL A 99 -1.98 5.04 -1.40
N LEU A 100 -1.96 6.10 -0.59
CA LEU A 100 -0.88 7.06 -0.56
C LEU A 100 -0.14 6.93 0.77
N VAL A 101 1.16 6.69 0.73
CA VAL A 101 2.01 6.75 1.93
C VAL A 101 2.81 8.03 1.88
N VAL A 102 2.78 8.82 2.95
CA VAL A 102 3.53 10.07 3.06
C VAL A 102 4.36 10.04 4.33
N ALA A 103 5.67 10.09 4.18
CA ALA A 103 6.61 10.31 5.28
C ALA A 103 7.04 11.78 5.30
N PHE A 104 6.93 12.42 6.45
CA PHE A 104 7.25 13.83 6.67
C PHE A 104 8.59 13.97 7.38
N TYR A 105 9.33 15.01 7.00
CA TYR A 105 10.66 15.28 7.50
C TYR A 105 10.86 16.77 7.79
N ASN A 106 11.71 17.06 8.77
CA ASN A 106 12.30 18.37 9.02
C ASN A 106 13.81 18.28 8.77
N GLY A 107 14.24 18.63 7.56
CA GLY A 107 15.60 18.39 7.10
C GLY A 107 15.90 16.89 7.08
N ALA A 108 16.92 16.46 7.82
CA ALA A 108 17.27 15.04 7.96
C ALA A 108 16.41 14.31 9.00
N SER A 109 15.69 15.03 9.87
CA SER A 109 14.92 14.43 10.96
C SER A 109 13.58 13.92 10.47
N TYR A 110 13.32 12.64 10.71
CA TYR A 110 12.02 12.02 10.46
C TYR A 110 10.99 12.49 11.50
N LEU A 111 9.78 12.81 11.04
CA LEU A 111 8.68 13.22 11.92
C LEU A 111 7.67 12.08 12.09
N ASN A 112 7.03 11.67 11.01
CA ASN A 112 6.03 10.61 10.99
C ASN A 112 5.76 10.11 9.56
N THR A 113 5.05 8.99 9.47
CA THR A 113 4.55 8.41 8.22
C THR A 113 3.07 8.15 8.39
N ILE A 114 2.29 8.52 7.39
CA ILE A 114 0.84 8.32 7.36
C ILE A 114 0.47 7.58 6.09
N VAL A 115 -0.40 6.59 6.22
CA VAL A 115 -1.02 5.87 5.10
C VAL A 115 -2.44 6.39 4.92
N TYR A 116 -2.69 7.04 3.78
CA TYR A 116 -4.00 7.54 3.40
C TYR A 116 -4.71 6.49 2.53
N GLN A 117 -5.85 6.03 3.05
CA GLN A 117 -6.73 5.05 2.42
C GLN A 117 -8.05 5.67 1.93
N ASN A 118 -8.27 6.95 2.28
CA ASN A 118 -9.42 7.75 1.90
C ASN A 118 -9.00 9.23 1.79
N GLY A 119 -9.92 10.07 1.30
CA GLY A 119 -9.70 11.50 1.12
C GLY A 119 -9.10 11.86 -0.24
N THR A 120 -8.93 13.17 -0.45
CA THR A 120 -8.42 13.76 -1.69
C THR A 120 -7.32 14.80 -1.46
N SER A 121 -7.02 15.12 -0.21
CA SER A 121 -6.00 16.10 0.15
C SER A 121 -5.53 15.96 1.59
N LEU A 122 -4.35 16.49 1.87
CA LEU A 122 -3.79 16.68 3.21
C LEU A 122 -3.04 18.00 3.28
N THR A 123 -2.93 18.58 4.47
CA THR A 123 -2.14 19.78 4.73
C THR A 123 -0.82 19.39 5.40
N VAL A 124 0.30 19.90 4.87
CA VAL A 124 1.63 19.68 5.43
C VAL A 124 1.73 20.35 6.80
N GLY A 125 2.11 19.57 7.82
CA GLY A 125 2.23 20.07 9.19
C GLY A 125 3.31 21.16 9.34
N ALA A 126 3.16 22.02 10.36
CA ALA A 126 4.00 23.19 10.58
C ALA A 126 5.51 22.90 10.67
N LEU A 127 5.89 21.68 11.02
CA LEU A 127 7.27 21.27 11.24
C LEU A 127 7.91 20.58 10.03
N ALA A 128 7.13 20.23 9.00
CA ALA A 128 7.61 19.48 7.85
C ALA A 128 8.07 20.42 6.73
N ASN A 129 9.30 20.23 6.25
CA ASN A 129 9.86 20.96 5.11
C ASN A 129 10.22 20.05 3.93
N SER A 130 10.08 18.74 4.09
CA SER A 130 10.21 17.78 3.01
C SER A 130 9.34 16.55 3.27
N VAL A 131 8.95 15.91 2.18
CA VAL A 131 8.14 14.69 2.19
C VAL A 131 8.72 13.65 1.25
N LYS A 132 8.49 12.40 1.61
CA LYS A 132 8.61 11.24 0.73
C LYS A 132 7.23 10.67 0.51
N VAL A 133 6.83 10.53 -0.74
CA VAL A 133 5.50 10.08 -1.13
C VAL A 133 5.63 8.79 -1.93
N TRP A 134 4.88 7.77 -1.52
CA TRP A 134 4.65 6.55 -2.30
C TRP A 134 3.19 6.53 -2.73
N ALA A 135 2.95 6.77 -4.01
CA ALA A 135 1.64 6.55 -4.62
C ALA A 135 1.57 5.09 -5.09
N ILE A 136 0.73 4.30 -4.42
CA ILE A 136 0.58 2.88 -4.69
C ILE A 136 -0.76 2.66 -5.39
N GLY A 137 -0.72 2.16 -6.62
CA GLY A 137 -1.92 1.92 -7.44
C GLY A 137 -2.76 0.78 -6.89
N ALA A 138 -4.01 0.69 -7.34
CA ALA A 138 -4.87 -0.43 -6.99
C ALA A 138 -4.52 -1.70 -7.77
N GLY A 139 -4.86 -2.86 -7.21
CA GLY A 139 -4.62 -4.17 -7.83
C GLY A 139 -5.72 -4.55 -8.81
N GLY A 140 -5.43 -5.48 -9.71
CA GLY A 140 -6.43 -6.09 -10.59
C GLY A 140 -7.26 -7.15 -9.87
N GLY A 141 -8.48 -7.38 -10.34
CA GLY A 141 -9.29 -8.52 -9.92
C GLY A 141 -8.76 -9.83 -10.53
N GLY A 142 -8.96 -10.94 -9.82
CA GLY A 142 -8.67 -12.27 -10.35
C GLY A 142 -9.72 -12.72 -11.36
N ALA A 143 -9.37 -13.72 -12.17
CA ALA A 143 -10.31 -14.33 -13.10
C ALA A 143 -11.37 -15.17 -12.37
N GLY A 144 -12.56 -15.23 -12.96
CA GLY A 144 -13.59 -16.19 -12.56
C GLY A 144 -13.25 -17.59 -13.06
N SER A 145 -14.17 -18.52 -12.83
CA SER A 145 -14.12 -19.83 -13.46
C SER A 145 -15.51 -20.43 -13.68
N THR A 146 -15.60 -21.40 -14.59
CA THR A 146 -16.77 -22.28 -14.72
C THR A 146 -16.45 -23.65 -14.14
N ALA A 147 -17.39 -24.60 -14.17
CA ALA A 147 -17.19 -25.97 -13.66
C ALA A 147 -16.18 -26.83 -14.46
N ASN A 148 -15.44 -26.24 -15.41
CA ASN A 148 -14.53 -26.93 -16.32
C ASN A 148 -13.10 -26.34 -16.25
N ASP A 149 -12.11 -27.21 -16.26
CA ASP A 149 -10.67 -26.89 -16.15
C ASP A 149 -10.15 -25.97 -17.28
N GLY A 150 -10.85 -25.94 -18.43
CA GLY A 150 -10.51 -25.04 -19.54
C GLY A 150 -10.74 -23.54 -19.26
N THR A 151 -11.30 -23.18 -18.10
CA THR A 151 -11.70 -21.80 -17.77
C THR A 151 -11.06 -21.25 -16.49
N VAL A 152 -10.13 -21.97 -15.86
CA VAL A 152 -9.35 -21.40 -14.75
C VAL A 152 -8.42 -20.31 -15.29
N GLY A 153 -8.67 -19.07 -14.88
CA GLY A 153 -7.78 -17.95 -15.15
C GLY A 153 -6.81 -17.66 -14.02
N GLY A 154 -5.88 -16.73 -14.26
CA GLY A 154 -4.89 -16.31 -13.27
C GLY A 154 -5.43 -15.35 -12.21
N GLY A 155 -4.70 -15.22 -11.12
CA GLY A 155 -4.92 -14.16 -10.14
C GLY A 155 -4.68 -12.76 -10.74
N GLY A 156 -5.27 -11.76 -10.11
CA GLY A 156 -5.10 -10.36 -10.45
C GLY A 156 -3.67 -9.87 -10.22
N GLY A 157 -3.22 -8.95 -11.06
CA GLY A 157 -1.90 -8.33 -10.91
C GLY A 157 -1.86 -7.32 -9.77
N ALA A 158 -0.68 -7.18 -9.14
CA ALA A 158 -0.47 -6.12 -8.16
C ALA A 158 -0.47 -4.72 -8.79
N GLY A 159 -0.88 -3.73 -8.01
CA GLY A 159 -0.76 -2.31 -8.32
C GLY A 159 0.70 -1.88 -8.35
N GLY A 160 1.02 -0.89 -9.20
CA GLY A 160 2.37 -0.33 -9.25
C GLY A 160 2.68 0.55 -8.04
N VAL A 161 3.94 0.97 -7.94
CA VAL A 161 4.38 1.99 -6.99
C VAL A 161 5.11 3.12 -7.73
N ALA A 162 4.76 4.36 -7.41
CA ALA A 162 5.53 5.54 -7.78
C ALA A 162 6.05 6.23 -6.51
N TYR A 163 7.32 6.61 -6.52
CA TYR A 163 8.00 7.22 -5.39
C TYR A 163 8.53 8.61 -5.74
N ILE A 164 8.45 9.53 -4.78
CA ILE A 164 9.13 10.82 -4.87
C ILE A 164 9.59 11.33 -3.50
N THR A 165 10.73 12.03 -3.49
CA THR A 165 11.11 12.97 -2.44
C THR A 165 10.92 14.41 -2.92
N LYS A 166 10.29 15.27 -2.13
CA LYS A 166 10.09 16.69 -2.49
C LYS A 166 10.19 17.59 -1.27
N THR A 167 10.79 18.76 -1.45
CA THR A 167 10.70 19.87 -0.49
C THR A 167 9.30 20.45 -0.53
N VAL A 168 8.71 20.71 0.63
CA VAL A 168 7.37 21.27 0.78
C VAL A 168 7.40 22.45 1.73
N ILE A 169 6.41 23.33 1.61
CA ILE A 169 6.27 24.45 2.55
C ILE A 169 5.29 24.03 3.65
N PRO A 170 5.58 24.33 4.93
CA PRO A 170 4.60 24.15 5.99
C PRO A 170 3.25 24.83 5.65
N GLY A 171 2.15 24.10 5.82
CA GLY A 171 0.81 24.57 5.45
C GLY A 171 0.43 24.38 3.98
N GLU A 172 1.32 23.89 3.12
CA GLU A 172 0.98 23.52 1.74
C GLU A 172 0.01 22.34 1.70
N ASN A 173 -0.91 22.34 0.71
CA ASN A 173 -1.79 21.21 0.48
C ASN A 173 -1.21 20.24 -0.56
N ILE A 174 -1.15 18.97 -0.20
CA ILE A 174 -0.91 17.86 -1.13
C ILE A 174 -2.26 17.28 -1.51
N THR A 175 -2.61 17.31 -2.80
CA THR A 175 -3.85 16.70 -3.31
C THR A 175 -3.55 15.35 -3.94
N TYR A 176 -4.46 14.39 -3.80
CA TYR A 176 -4.27 13.04 -4.31
C TYR A 176 -5.59 12.39 -4.72
N SER A 177 -5.49 11.35 -5.54
CA SER A 177 -6.60 10.45 -5.89
C SER A 177 -6.13 9.02 -5.69
N LEU A 178 -6.88 8.24 -4.92
CA LEU A 178 -6.58 6.85 -4.67
C LEU A 178 -7.20 5.97 -5.75
N GLY A 179 -6.45 4.97 -6.21
CA GLY A 179 -6.95 4.02 -7.20
C GLY A 179 -8.02 3.10 -6.62
N THR A 180 -9.05 2.80 -7.41
CA THR A 180 -10.04 1.77 -7.10
C THR A 180 -9.58 0.39 -7.56
N GLY A 181 -9.74 -0.62 -6.71
CA GLY A 181 -9.49 -2.04 -7.01
C GLY A 181 -10.27 -2.54 -8.22
N GLY A 182 -9.66 -3.42 -8.99
CA GLY A 182 -10.33 -4.10 -10.10
C GLY A 182 -11.35 -5.12 -9.60
N THR A 183 -12.52 -5.18 -10.22
CA THR A 183 -13.53 -6.19 -9.87
C THR A 183 -13.08 -7.58 -10.34
N GLY A 184 -13.38 -8.62 -9.55
CA GLY A 184 -13.20 -10.01 -9.95
C GLY A 184 -14.01 -10.38 -11.19
N GLY A 185 -13.49 -11.32 -11.98
CA GLY A 185 -14.20 -11.90 -13.11
C GLY A 185 -15.24 -12.93 -12.66
N ILE A 186 -16.26 -13.16 -13.49
CA ILE A 186 -17.30 -14.18 -13.28
C ILE A 186 -17.23 -15.17 -14.44
N ASP A 187 -17.36 -16.47 -14.15
CA ASP A 187 -17.28 -17.54 -15.16
C ASP A 187 -15.95 -17.49 -15.93
N ALA A 188 -15.98 -17.75 -17.24
CA ALA A 188 -14.81 -17.69 -18.11
C ALA A 188 -14.25 -16.26 -18.31
N SER A 189 -14.76 -15.25 -17.61
CA SER A 189 -14.30 -13.87 -17.74
C SER A 189 -13.10 -13.57 -16.84
N ASN A 190 -12.15 -12.81 -17.38
CA ASN A 190 -11.07 -12.23 -16.59
C ASN A 190 -11.58 -11.12 -15.67
N GLY A 191 -10.87 -10.92 -14.55
CA GLY A 191 -11.08 -9.75 -13.70
C GLY A 191 -10.64 -8.45 -14.38
N ASN A 192 -11.17 -7.34 -13.86
CA ASN A 192 -10.84 -6.00 -14.35
C ASN A 192 -9.53 -5.48 -13.77
N ASN A 193 -8.91 -4.54 -14.48
CA ASN A 193 -7.73 -3.84 -13.97
C ASN A 193 -8.11 -2.88 -12.84
N GLY A 194 -7.23 -2.74 -11.84
CA GLY A 194 -7.29 -1.64 -10.88
C GLY A 194 -6.94 -0.29 -11.51
N SER A 195 -7.40 0.78 -10.86
CA SER A 195 -7.13 2.17 -11.26
C SER A 195 -5.85 2.72 -10.62
N SER A 196 -5.31 3.78 -11.24
CA SER A 196 -4.08 4.43 -10.77
C SER A 196 -4.32 5.29 -9.53
N THR A 197 -3.33 5.30 -8.63
CA THR A 197 -3.20 6.32 -7.59
C THR A 197 -2.33 7.46 -8.09
N THR A 198 -2.72 8.70 -7.79
CA THR A 198 -2.01 9.92 -8.17
C THR A 198 -1.85 10.86 -6.98
N ALA A 199 -0.79 11.65 -6.99
CA ALA A 199 -0.55 12.69 -5.99
C ALA A 199 0.06 13.93 -6.65
N ILE A 200 -0.29 15.11 -6.15
CA ILE A 200 0.23 16.40 -6.60
C ILE A 200 0.91 17.06 -5.40
N VAL A 201 2.21 17.31 -5.53
CA VAL A 201 3.05 17.94 -4.50
C VAL A 201 3.79 19.11 -5.13
N GLY A 202 3.68 20.31 -4.58
CA GLY A 202 4.31 21.51 -5.14
C GLY A 202 3.89 21.78 -6.58
N GLY A 203 2.62 21.52 -6.93
CA GLY A 203 2.07 21.68 -8.28
C GLY A 203 2.51 20.64 -9.31
N THR A 204 3.37 19.67 -8.94
CA THR A 204 3.79 18.60 -9.85
C THR A 204 2.94 17.35 -9.63
N THR A 205 2.39 16.78 -10.71
CA THR A 205 1.58 15.56 -10.64
C THR A 205 2.42 14.30 -10.81
N TYR A 206 2.21 13.33 -9.92
CA TYR A 206 2.88 12.04 -9.89
C TYR A 206 1.88 10.92 -10.10
N TYR A 207 2.18 10.07 -11.07
CA TYR A 207 1.33 8.96 -11.45
C TYR A 207 2.01 7.65 -11.12
N CYS A 208 1.31 6.80 -10.39
CA CYS A 208 1.60 5.38 -10.44
C CYS A 208 1.08 4.81 -11.78
N ARG A 209 1.98 4.73 -12.78
CA ARG A 209 1.67 4.10 -14.08
C ARG A 209 2.01 2.61 -14.07
N ARG A 210 1.10 1.81 -14.63
CA ARG A 210 1.22 0.35 -14.77
C ARG A 210 2.52 -0.01 -15.50
N ARG A 211 3.49 -0.60 -14.82
CA ARG A 211 4.55 -1.40 -15.45
C ARG A 211 4.55 -2.83 -14.90
N CYS A 212 3.45 -3.52 -15.10
CA CYS A 212 3.46 -4.99 -15.14
C CYS A 212 2.56 -5.45 -16.28
N ARG A 213 2.97 -5.18 -17.53
CA ARG A 213 2.40 -5.82 -18.71
C ARG A 213 3.42 -6.86 -19.14
N ARG A 214 3.29 -8.11 -18.66
CA ARG A 214 3.99 -9.23 -19.26
C ARG A 214 3.46 -9.36 -20.68
N ARG A 215 4.18 -8.77 -21.63
CA ARG A 215 3.91 -8.89 -23.05
C ARG A 215 4.32 -10.32 -23.42
N ILE A 216 3.41 -11.27 -23.24
CA ILE A 216 3.54 -12.58 -23.87
C ILE A 216 2.99 -12.37 -25.28
N GLN A 217 3.91 -12.23 -26.23
CA GLN A 217 3.65 -12.62 -27.62
C GLN A 217 4.10 -14.07 -27.76
#